data_AF-A0A0S9KDT2-F1
#
_entry.id   AF-A0A0S9KDT2-F1
#
_cell.length_a   1.000
_cell.length_b   1.000
_cell.length_c   1.000
_cell.angle_alpha   90.00
_cell.angle_beta   90.00
_cell.angle_gamma   90.00
#
_symmetry.space_group_name_H-M   'P 1'
#
loop_
_entity.id
_entity.type
_entity.pdbx_description
1 polymer ?
#
loop_
_entity_poly.entity_id
_entity_poly.type
_entity_poly.pdbx_seq_one_letter_code
_entity_poly.pdbx_strand_id
1 'polypeptide(L)'
;MDNLTSSPEINAHDARFQKMADELAWFVNDRGRMPMRVQDDADERRLGIWLTNQRIAHRKNPDSPKQKARFAQLTAAAGDWMNPERPDWNLKLDAVAAFLDEHGRLPRAAAADHTEKLLGMWVALQRRSAKEDGIGAGRLAMLDEAIPGWSTTAHDKTFEQTVEKLRAWRAAGNDRIPSPRSGSDEERSLGWWLHKQRSAVIHGQRTAERIGMIDAVIPGWSDTIDRD
;
A
#
# COMPACT_ATOMS: atom_id res chain seq x y z
N MET A 1 -13.68 -15.43 -41.93
CA MET A 1 -12.84 -16.11 -40.92
C MET A 1 -11.47 -15.48 -41.04
N ASP A 2 -11.27 -14.36 -40.36
CA ASP A 2 -10.10 -13.51 -40.58
C ASP A 2 -8.97 -13.98 -39.69
N ASN A 3 -8.04 -14.71 -40.30
CA ASN A 3 -6.83 -15.19 -39.66
C ASN A 3 -5.80 -14.05 -39.70
N LEU A 4 -5.86 -13.15 -38.70
CA LEU A 4 -4.82 -12.15 -38.46
C LEU A 4 -3.54 -12.86 -38.02
N THR A 5 -2.73 -13.23 -38.99
CA THR A 5 -1.38 -13.76 -38.79
C THR A 5 -0.55 -12.65 -38.16
N SER A 6 -0.28 -12.75 -36.86
CA SER A 6 0.67 -11.88 -36.18
C SER A 6 2.04 -12.01 -36.85
N SER A 7 2.57 -10.90 -37.36
CA SER A 7 3.85 -10.86 -38.08
C SER A 7 4.99 -11.36 -37.17
N PRO A 8 5.90 -12.23 -37.65
CA PRO A 8 6.95 -12.86 -36.83
C PRO A 8 7.88 -11.86 -36.12
N GLU A 9 8.03 -10.65 -36.68
CA GLU A 9 8.79 -9.55 -36.05
C GLU A 9 8.12 -9.00 -34.77
N ILE A 10 6.78 -8.94 -34.73
CA ILE A 10 6.05 -8.46 -33.54
C ILE A 10 6.28 -9.41 -32.36
N ASN A 11 6.27 -10.72 -32.63
CA ASN A 11 6.47 -11.76 -31.62
C ASN A 11 7.90 -11.75 -31.05
N ALA A 12 8.92 -11.53 -31.90
CA ALA A 12 10.32 -11.45 -31.46
C ALA A 12 10.60 -10.24 -30.55
N HIS A 13 9.95 -9.10 -30.80
CA HIS A 13 10.10 -7.90 -29.98
C HIS A 13 9.49 -8.05 -28.58
N ASP A 14 8.37 -8.76 -28.47
CA ASP A 14 7.72 -9.01 -27.18
C ASP A 14 8.44 -10.13 -26.40
N ALA A 15 8.99 -11.15 -27.05
CA ALA A 15 9.86 -12.13 -26.41
C ALA A 15 11.14 -11.49 -25.81
N ARG A 16 11.76 -10.55 -26.54
CA ARG A 16 12.91 -9.78 -26.01
C ARG A 16 12.52 -8.90 -24.83
N PHE A 17 11.32 -8.29 -24.88
CA PHE A 17 10.82 -7.50 -23.78
C PHE A 17 10.63 -8.35 -22.53
N GLN A 18 10.00 -9.52 -22.67
CA GLN A 18 9.77 -10.46 -21.58
C GLN A 18 11.09 -10.85 -20.90
N LYS A 19 12.08 -11.29 -21.70
CA LYS A 19 13.40 -11.66 -21.19
C LYS A 19 14.04 -10.53 -20.37
N MET A 20 13.99 -9.30 -20.87
CA MET A 20 14.55 -8.14 -20.16
C MET A 20 13.78 -7.80 -18.87
N ALA A 21 12.45 -8.01 -18.85
CA ALA A 21 11.63 -7.81 -17.66
C ALA A 21 11.94 -8.88 -16.59
N ASP A 22 12.17 -10.13 -16.99
CA ASP A 22 12.54 -11.22 -16.08
C ASP A 22 13.95 -11.00 -15.50
N GLU A 23 14.91 -10.57 -16.34
CA GLU A 23 16.26 -10.19 -15.88
C GLU A 23 16.22 -9.00 -14.92
N LEU A 24 15.37 -8.01 -15.18
CA LEU A 24 15.15 -6.88 -14.27
C LEU A 24 14.56 -7.36 -12.94
N ALA A 25 13.56 -8.24 -12.97
CA ALA A 25 12.94 -8.79 -11.76
C ALA A 25 13.97 -9.54 -10.92
N TRP A 26 14.76 -10.41 -11.54
CA TRP A 26 15.86 -11.12 -10.88
C TRP A 26 16.86 -10.14 -10.28
N PHE A 27 17.32 -9.14 -11.06
CA PHE A 27 18.31 -8.16 -10.60
C PHE A 27 17.80 -7.39 -9.38
N VAL A 28 16.56 -6.91 -9.42
CA VAL A 28 15.95 -6.14 -8.32
C VAL A 28 15.75 -7.03 -7.09
N ASN A 29 15.41 -8.30 -7.26
CA ASN A 29 15.28 -9.25 -6.17
C ASN A 29 16.65 -9.63 -5.55
N ASP A 30 17.67 -9.83 -6.38
CA ASP A 30 19.04 -10.19 -5.96
C ASP A 30 19.77 -9.01 -5.31
N ARG A 31 19.65 -7.81 -5.90
CA ARG A 31 20.44 -6.62 -5.52
C ARG A 31 19.66 -5.60 -4.71
N GLY A 32 18.34 -5.70 -4.61
CA GLY A 32 17.49 -4.74 -3.90
C GLY A 32 17.19 -3.44 -4.63
N ARG A 33 18.07 -3.04 -5.57
CA ARG A 33 17.99 -1.77 -6.32
C ARG A 33 17.68 -1.95 -7.79
N MET A 34 17.29 -0.82 -8.39
CA MET A 34 17.25 -0.67 -9.85
C MET A 34 18.66 -0.75 -10.45
N PRO A 35 18.80 -1.32 -11.65
CA PRO A 35 20.06 -1.32 -12.39
C PRO A 35 20.44 0.10 -12.81
N MET A 36 21.71 0.44 -12.65
CA MET A 36 22.23 1.76 -12.98
C MET A 36 22.82 1.80 -14.39
N ARG A 37 22.64 2.95 -15.06
CA ARG A 37 23.15 3.18 -16.43
C ARG A 37 24.68 3.35 -16.48
N VAL A 38 25.31 3.75 -15.38
CA VAL A 38 26.75 4.05 -15.30
C VAL A 38 27.37 3.12 -14.27
N GLN A 39 27.70 1.91 -14.71
CA GLN A 39 28.37 0.86 -13.93
C GLN A 39 29.38 0.13 -14.80
N ASP A 40 30.38 -0.47 -14.16
CA ASP A 40 31.43 -1.26 -14.82
C ASP A 40 30.88 -2.60 -15.31
N ASP A 41 29.97 -3.21 -14.55
CA ASP A 41 29.25 -4.43 -14.93
C ASP A 41 28.43 -4.21 -16.20
N ALA A 42 28.72 -5.03 -17.22
CA ALA A 42 28.14 -4.89 -18.55
C ALA A 42 26.65 -5.26 -18.59
N ASP A 43 26.23 -6.23 -17.78
CA ASP A 43 24.84 -6.70 -17.73
C ASP A 43 23.96 -5.71 -16.98
N GLU A 44 24.42 -5.17 -15.85
CA GLU A 44 23.72 -4.12 -15.13
C GLU A 44 23.58 -2.88 -16.01
N ARG A 45 24.68 -2.44 -16.64
CA ARG A 45 24.65 -1.27 -17.53
C ARG A 45 23.64 -1.44 -18.67
N ARG A 46 23.58 -2.64 -19.27
CA ARG A 46 22.60 -2.99 -20.32
C ARG A 46 21.17 -2.88 -19.80
N LEU A 47 20.88 -3.44 -18.63
CA LEU A 47 19.56 -3.35 -18.00
C LEU A 47 19.19 -1.89 -17.67
N GLY A 48 20.13 -1.10 -17.14
CA GLY A 48 19.92 0.32 -16.81
C GLY A 48 19.61 1.18 -18.05
N ILE A 49 20.30 0.93 -19.17
CA ILE A 49 20.01 1.59 -20.46
C ILE A 49 18.61 1.19 -20.97
N TRP A 50 18.31 -0.10 -20.97
CA TRP A 50 17.02 -0.60 -21.44
C TRP A 50 15.85 -0.04 -20.63
N LEU A 51 15.98 0.00 -19.30
CA LEU A 51 14.97 0.54 -18.41
C LEU A 51 14.75 2.03 -18.64
N THR A 52 15.83 2.79 -18.91
CA THR A 52 15.74 4.20 -19.31
C THR A 52 14.93 4.37 -20.60
N ASN A 53 15.12 3.50 -21.59
CA ASN A 53 14.35 3.53 -22.83
C ASN A 53 12.87 3.22 -22.60
N GLN A 54 12.54 2.29 -21.70
CA GLN A 54 11.13 2.03 -21.35
C GLN A 54 10.47 3.28 -20.75
N ARG A 55 11.19 4.06 -19.92
CA ARG A 55 10.65 5.29 -19.31
C ARG A 55 10.35 6.34 -20.38
N ILE A 56 11.27 6.51 -21.31
CA ILE A 56 11.11 7.44 -22.43
C ILE A 56 9.92 7.01 -23.29
N ALA A 57 9.79 5.71 -23.61
CA ALA A 57 8.69 5.19 -24.41
C ALA A 57 7.33 5.41 -23.73
N HIS A 58 7.23 5.13 -22.43
CA HIS A 58 6.01 5.32 -21.66
C HIS A 58 5.61 6.81 -21.58
N ARG A 59 6.56 7.71 -21.30
CA ARG A 59 6.29 9.17 -21.25
C ARG A 59 5.79 9.73 -22.58
N LYS A 60 6.25 9.17 -23.71
CA LYS A 60 5.85 9.60 -25.05
C LYS A 60 4.41 9.20 -25.40
N ASN A 61 3.92 8.06 -24.92
CA ASN A 61 2.58 7.57 -25.26
C ASN A 61 1.99 6.67 -24.16
N PRO A 62 1.71 7.25 -22.97
CA PRO A 62 1.32 6.48 -21.79
C PRO A 62 -0.02 5.75 -21.98
N ASP A 63 -0.90 6.29 -22.83
CA ASP A 63 -2.25 5.76 -22.97
C ASP A 63 -2.39 4.61 -23.96
N SER A 64 -1.34 4.31 -24.74
CA SER A 64 -1.40 3.20 -25.69
C SER A 64 -1.53 1.84 -24.97
N PRO A 65 -2.32 0.88 -25.51
CA PRO A 65 -2.48 -0.43 -24.90
C PRO A 65 -1.16 -1.15 -24.61
N LYS A 66 -0.19 -1.02 -25.53
CA LYS A 66 1.15 -1.56 -25.38
C LYS A 66 1.91 -0.96 -24.20
N GLN A 67 1.85 0.37 -24.02
CA GLN A 67 2.54 1.01 -22.90
C GLN A 67 1.86 0.71 -21.57
N LYS A 68 0.53 0.63 -21.52
CA LYS A 68 -0.21 0.18 -20.33
C LYS A 68 0.17 -1.24 -19.90
N ALA A 69 0.21 -2.18 -20.86
CA ALA A 69 0.63 -3.56 -20.59
C ALA A 69 2.08 -3.64 -20.08
N ARG A 70 3.01 -2.95 -20.74
CA ARG A 70 4.42 -2.91 -20.32
C ARG A 70 4.60 -2.22 -18.97
N PHE A 71 3.86 -1.16 -18.70
CA PHE A 71 3.87 -0.48 -17.41
C PHE A 71 3.43 -1.41 -16.27
N ALA A 72 2.34 -2.14 -16.46
CA ALA A 72 1.86 -3.11 -15.47
C ALA A 72 2.90 -4.21 -15.24
N GLN A 73 3.49 -4.75 -16.31
CA GLN A 73 4.50 -5.80 -16.21
C GLN A 73 5.78 -5.34 -15.50
N LEU A 74 6.31 -4.16 -15.84
CA LEU A 74 7.51 -3.63 -15.18
C LEU A 74 7.22 -3.20 -13.74
N THR A 75 6.00 -2.75 -13.45
CA THR A 75 5.56 -2.48 -12.07
C THR A 75 5.50 -3.76 -11.25
N ALA A 76 4.97 -4.86 -11.81
CA ALA A 76 4.99 -6.16 -11.15
C ALA A 76 6.41 -6.69 -10.95
N ALA A 77 7.28 -6.53 -11.94
CA ALA A 77 8.67 -7.02 -11.90
C ALA A 77 9.57 -6.23 -10.94
N ALA A 78 9.41 -4.91 -10.86
CA ALA A 78 10.40 -4.03 -10.21
C ALA A 78 9.80 -2.90 -9.35
N GLY A 79 8.47 -2.76 -9.29
CA GLY A 79 7.74 -1.67 -8.62
C GLY A 79 7.89 -0.33 -9.30
N ASP A 80 8.28 0.74 -8.58
CA ASP A 80 8.33 2.12 -9.13
C ASP A 80 9.52 2.36 -10.07
N TRP A 81 9.56 1.60 -11.16
CA TRP A 81 10.59 1.63 -12.18
C TRP A 81 10.65 2.97 -12.94
N MET A 82 9.60 3.80 -12.86
CA MET A 82 9.53 5.11 -13.49
C MET A 82 10.37 6.17 -12.76
N ASN A 83 10.63 5.99 -11.46
CA ASN A 83 11.35 6.95 -10.62
C ASN A 83 12.48 6.28 -9.82
N PRO A 84 13.52 5.73 -10.48
CA PRO A 84 14.63 5.03 -9.82
C PRO A 84 15.56 5.95 -9.01
N GLU A 85 15.42 7.27 -9.16
CA GLU A 85 16.21 8.28 -8.43
C GLU A 85 15.69 8.47 -7.00
N ARG A 86 14.64 7.74 -6.62
CA ARG A 86 14.26 7.55 -5.22
C ARG A 86 15.16 6.45 -4.65
N PRO A 87 15.76 6.61 -3.46
CA PRO A 87 16.77 5.69 -2.94
C PRO A 87 16.31 4.23 -3.03
N ASP A 88 17.28 3.34 -3.27
CA ASP A 88 17.17 1.88 -3.26
C ASP A 88 16.11 1.43 -2.24
N TRP A 89 15.11 0.66 -2.72
CA TRP A 89 13.97 0.24 -1.92
C TRP A 89 14.44 -0.56 -0.69
N ASN A 90 15.51 -1.35 -0.81
CA ASN A 90 16.11 -2.06 0.31
C ASN A 90 16.78 -1.09 1.29
N LEU A 91 17.53 -0.09 0.81
CA LEU A 91 18.12 0.93 1.71
C LEU A 91 17.03 1.70 2.49
N LYS A 92 15.85 1.90 1.90
CA LYS A 92 14.72 2.52 2.60
C LYS A 92 14.04 1.57 3.57
N LEU A 93 13.90 0.30 3.21
CA LEU A 93 13.44 -0.74 4.12
C LEU A 93 14.33 -0.79 5.36
N ASP A 94 15.64 -0.91 5.16
CA ASP A 94 16.65 -0.97 6.22
C ASP A 94 16.65 0.31 7.06
N ALA A 95 16.57 1.49 6.42
CA ALA A 95 16.53 2.76 7.15
C ALA A 95 15.26 2.93 7.98
N VAL A 96 14.11 2.42 7.52
CA VAL A 96 12.87 2.44 8.31
C VAL A 96 12.93 1.42 9.45
N ALA A 97 13.48 0.23 9.20
CA ALA A 97 13.67 -0.79 10.23
C ALA A 97 14.60 -0.27 11.34
N ALA A 98 15.76 0.31 10.98
CA ALA A 98 16.67 0.93 11.93
C ALA A 98 16.01 2.08 12.71
N PHE A 99 15.22 2.93 12.04
CA PHE A 99 14.45 3.98 12.70
C PHE A 99 13.43 3.41 13.70
N LEU A 100 12.76 2.32 13.32
CA LEU A 100 11.79 1.63 14.18
C LEU A 100 12.48 1.06 15.42
N ASP A 101 13.64 0.43 15.27
CA ASP A 101 14.43 -0.12 16.37
C ASP A 101 14.94 1.00 17.30
N GLU A 102 15.43 2.11 16.74
CA GLU A 102 15.97 3.23 17.51
C GLU A 102 14.88 4.00 18.27
N HIS A 103 13.73 4.26 17.64
CA HIS A 103 12.71 5.15 18.18
C HIS A 103 11.48 4.43 18.73
N GLY A 104 11.36 3.12 18.54
CA GLY A 104 10.17 2.34 18.91
C GLY A 104 8.90 2.74 18.16
N ARG A 105 9.03 3.48 17.06
CA ARG A 105 7.91 3.97 16.24
C ARG A 105 8.30 4.12 14.79
N LEU A 106 7.31 4.06 13.91
CA LEU A 106 7.49 4.38 12.50
C LEU A 106 7.79 5.88 12.27
N PRO A 107 8.55 6.21 11.21
CA PRO A 107 8.79 7.58 10.81
C PRO A 107 7.51 8.24 10.28
N ARG A 108 7.37 9.54 10.50
CA ARG A 108 6.16 10.30 10.15
C ARG A 108 6.37 11.14 8.90
N ALA A 109 5.45 11.04 7.93
CA ALA A 109 5.46 11.87 6.72
C ALA A 109 5.26 13.38 7.01
N ALA A 110 4.84 13.73 8.24
CA ALA A 110 4.68 15.10 8.71
C ALA A 110 5.77 15.51 9.73
N ALA A 111 6.86 14.75 9.84
CA ALA A 111 7.97 15.11 10.72
C ALA A 111 8.64 16.42 10.30
N ALA A 112 9.17 17.15 11.28
CA ALA A 112 9.96 18.35 11.05
C ALA A 112 11.36 18.00 10.51
N ASP A 113 11.94 16.90 11.00
CA ASP A 113 13.19 16.36 10.47
C ASP A 113 13.02 15.88 9.03
N HIS A 114 13.93 16.29 8.16
CA HIS A 114 13.85 16.01 6.74
C HIS A 114 14.01 14.52 6.43
N THR A 115 14.90 13.83 7.15
CA THR A 115 15.18 12.41 6.95
C THR A 115 13.99 11.56 7.39
N GLU A 116 13.47 11.78 8.60
CA GLU A 116 12.27 11.12 9.10
C GLU A 116 11.09 11.36 8.15
N LYS A 117 10.91 12.59 7.67
CA LYS A 117 9.83 12.93 6.75
C LYS A 117 9.89 12.10 5.47
N LEU A 118 11.06 11.97 4.86
CA LEU A 118 11.24 11.18 3.65
C LEU A 118 10.96 9.68 3.89
N LEU A 119 11.41 9.14 5.02
CA LEU A 119 11.12 7.75 5.39
C LEU A 119 9.63 7.53 5.63
N GLY A 120 8.96 8.45 6.33
CA GLY A 120 7.52 8.38 6.57
C GLY A 120 6.69 8.50 5.29
N MET A 121 7.12 9.32 4.32
CA MET A 121 6.49 9.38 2.99
C MET A 121 6.66 8.06 2.23
N TRP A 122 7.82 7.40 2.35
CA TRP A 122 8.07 6.10 1.73
C TRP A 122 7.16 5.00 2.30
N VAL A 123 7.00 4.94 3.64
CA VAL A 123 6.05 4.00 4.29
C VAL A 123 4.62 4.25 3.81
N ALA A 124 4.20 5.52 3.70
CA ALA A 124 2.88 5.86 3.19
C ALA A 124 2.65 5.40 1.74
N LEU A 125 3.69 5.49 0.90
CA LEU A 125 3.64 4.98 -0.47
C LEU A 125 3.48 3.45 -0.49
N GLN A 126 4.25 2.71 0.32
CA GLN A 126 4.12 1.25 0.39
C GLN A 126 2.68 0.84 0.78
N ARG A 127 2.07 1.57 1.72
CA ARG A 127 0.70 1.29 2.19
C ARG A 127 -0.32 1.48 1.08
N ARG A 128 -0.15 2.53 0.27
CA ARG A 128 -1.02 2.78 -0.88
C ARG A 128 -0.86 1.67 -1.91
N SER A 129 0.38 1.32 -2.24
CA SER A 129 0.67 0.23 -3.19
C SER A 129 0.10 -1.11 -2.73
N ALA A 130 0.13 -1.43 -1.44
CA ALA A 130 -0.48 -2.64 -0.91
C ALA A 130 -2.02 -2.65 -1.00
N LYS A 131 -2.68 -1.49 -0.90
CA LYS A 131 -4.14 -1.39 -1.07
C LYS A 131 -4.59 -1.49 -2.52
N GLU A 132 -3.73 -1.12 -3.45
CA GLU A 132 -3.99 -1.12 -4.90
C GLU A 132 -3.50 -2.40 -5.58
N ASP A 133 -3.12 -3.44 -4.81
CA ASP A 133 -2.48 -4.69 -5.27
C ASP A 133 -1.21 -4.46 -6.12
N GLY A 134 -0.60 -3.28 -5.98
CA GLY A 134 0.57 -2.85 -6.74
C GLY A 134 1.91 -3.23 -6.10
N ILE A 135 1.90 -3.86 -4.91
CA ILE A 135 3.10 -4.37 -4.26
C ILE A 135 3.25 -5.86 -4.56
N GLY A 136 4.39 -6.26 -5.15
CA GLY A 136 4.66 -7.68 -5.40
C GLY A 136 4.81 -8.47 -4.10
N ALA A 137 4.40 -9.75 -4.10
CA ALA A 137 4.39 -10.60 -2.92
C ALA A 137 5.74 -10.68 -2.18
N GLY A 138 6.86 -10.67 -2.90
CA GLY A 138 8.20 -10.67 -2.29
C GLY A 138 8.47 -9.41 -1.47
N ARG A 139 8.12 -8.23 -1.98
CA ARG A 139 8.27 -6.95 -1.24
C ARG A 139 7.31 -6.84 -0.07
N LEU A 140 6.12 -7.41 -0.20
CA LEU A 140 5.17 -7.49 0.89
C LEU A 140 5.76 -8.31 2.05
N ALA A 141 6.27 -9.50 1.77
CA ALA A 141 6.92 -10.35 2.77
C ALA A 141 8.11 -9.65 3.45
N MET A 142 8.95 -8.96 2.68
CA MET A 142 10.08 -8.19 3.24
C MET A 142 9.62 -7.04 4.15
N LEU A 143 8.53 -6.34 3.83
CA LEU A 143 7.97 -5.30 4.70
C LEU A 143 7.38 -5.89 5.98
N ASP A 144 6.65 -6.99 5.87
CA ASP A 144 6.03 -7.68 7.00
C ASP A 144 7.09 -8.21 7.98
N GLU A 145 8.21 -8.71 7.46
CA GLU A 145 9.34 -9.20 8.26
C GLU A 145 10.15 -8.06 8.89
N ALA A 146 10.62 -7.10 8.08
CA ALA A 146 11.56 -6.08 8.56
C ALA A 146 10.90 -4.93 9.33
N ILE A 147 9.60 -4.68 9.13
CA ILE A 147 8.90 -3.55 9.73
C ILE A 147 7.53 -4.02 10.28
N PRO A 148 7.50 -4.71 11.44
CA PRO A 148 6.27 -5.19 12.03
C PRO A 148 5.23 -4.06 12.22
N GLY A 149 4.00 -4.29 11.75
CA GLY A 149 2.92 -3.32 11.85
C GLY A 149 3.06 -2.11 10.91
N TRP A 150 3.93 -2.18 9.89
CA TRP A 150 4.09 -1.12 8.89
C TRP A 150 2.78 -0.77 8.19
N SER A 151 1.88 -1.73 7.98
CA SER A 151 0.58 -1.53 7.33
C SER A 151 -0.44 -0.83 8.25
N THR A 152 -0.27 -0.93 9.57
CA THR A 152 -1.15 -0.33 10.58
C THR A 152 -1.01 1.19 10.62
N THR A 153 -2.12 1.90 10.41
CA THR A 153 -2.17 3.36 10.46
C THR A 153 -2.57 3.88 11.85
N ALA A 154 -2.35 5.17 12.10
CA ALA A 154 -2.87 5.83 13.31
C ALA A 154 -4.40 5.77 13.40
N HIS A 155 -5.10 5.75 12.26
CA HIS A 155 -6.54 5.55 12.21
C HIS A 155 -6.94 4.14 12.65
N ASP A 156 -6.15 3.13 12.30
CA ASP A 156 -6.38 1.74 12.74
C ASP A 156 -6.20 1.63 14.26
N LYS A 157 -5.12 2.19 14.82
CA LYS A 157 -4.92 2.22 16.28
C LYS A 157 -6.03 2.99 17.01
N THR A 158 -6.43 4.16 16.50
CA THR A 158 -7.52 4.95 17.09
C THR A 158 -8.85 4.19 17.03
N PHE A 159 -9.08 3.47 15.94
CA PHE A 159 -10.25 2.62 15.78
C PHE A 159 -10.28 1.51 16.83
N GLU A 160 -9.20 0.72 16.94
CA GLU A 160 -9.05 -0.35 17.94
C GLU A 160 -9.22 0.16 19.37
N GLN A 161 -8.55 1.27 19.72
CA GLN A 161 -8.70 1.89 21.05
C GLN A 161 -10.15 2.31 21.35
N THR A 162 -10.89 2.76 20.34
CA THR A 162 -12.30 3.13 20.54
C THR A 162 -13.19 1.89 20.67
N VAL A 163 -12.87 0.81 19.96
CA VAL A 163 -13.52 -0.50 20.15
C VAL A 163 -13.27 -1.02 21.57
N GLU A 164 -12.06 -0.89 22.12
CA GLU A 164 -11.78 -1.28 23.51
C GLU A 164 -12.56 -0.43 24.53
N LYS A 165 -12.67 0.88 24.30
CA LYS A 165 -13.53 1.75 25.13
C LYS A 165 -14.99 1.31 25.07
N LEU A 166 -15.47 0.92 23.89
CA LEU A 166 -16.81 0.40 23.71
C LEU A 166 -17.01 -0.94 24.46
N ARG A 167 -16.01 -1.84 24.44
CA ARG A 167 -16.01 -3.09 25.21
C ARG A 167 -16.05 -2.82 26.70
N ALA A 168 -15.21 -1.94 27.20
CA ALA A 168 -15.18 -1.55 28.61
C ALA A 168 -16.53 -0.95 29.04
N TRP A 169 -17.11 -0.07 28.22
CA TRP A 169 -18.41 0.53 28.47
C TRP A 169 -19.53 -0.54 28.55
N ARG A 170 -19.53 -1.54 27.64
CA ARG A 170 -20.49 -2.66 27.71
C ARG A 170 -20.26 -3.54 28.94
N ALA A 171 -19.01 -3.87 29.24
CA ALA A 171 -18.63 -4.66 30.41
C ALA A 171 -19.00 -3.99 31.74
N ALA A 172 -19.13 -2.66 31.77
CA ALA A 172 -19.66 -1.91 32.91
C ALA A 172 -21.19 -2.04 33.10
N GLY A 173 -21.86 -2.94 32.36
CA GLY A 173 -23.29 -3.23 32.47
C GLY A 173 -24.19 -2.43 31.52
N ASN A 174 -23.61 -1.81 30.49
CA ASN A 174 -24.37 -1.05 29.52
C ASN A 174 -24.68 -1.88 28.26
N ASP A 175 -25.87 -2.48 28.20
CA ASP A 175 -26.26 -3.38 27.10
C ASP A 175 -26.87 -2.70 25.87
N ARG A 176 -27.10 -1.39 25.93
CA ARG A 176 -27.73 -0.62 24.85
C ARG A 176 -26.72 -0.01 23.89
N ILE A 177 -27.18 0.41 22.71
CA ILE A 177 -26.33 1.21 21.81
C ILE A 177 -26.06 2.59 22.45
N PRO A 178 -24.79 3.03 22.59
CA PRO A 178 -24.45 4.36 23.07
C PRO A 178 -25.15 5.46 22.28
N SER A 179 -25.75 6.42 22.99
CA SER A 179 -26.48 7.52 22.38
C SER A 179 -25.59 8.76 22.19
N PRO A 180 -25.54 9.36 20.99
CA PRO A 180 -24.84 10.63 20.77
C PRO A 180 -25.52 11.82 21.46
N ARG A 181 -26.67 11.60 22.12
CA ARG A 181 -27.42 12.60 22.89
C ARG A 181 -27.33 12.38 24.41
N SER A 182 -26.50 11.46 24.87
CA SER A 182 -26.36 11.19 26.30
C SER A 182 -25.79 12.39 27.07
N GLY A 183 -26.18 12.50 28.35
CA GLY A 183 -25.58 13.43 29.31
C GLY A 183 -24.17 13.02 29.75
N SER A 184 -23.80 11.75 29.62
CA SER A 184 -22.44 11.26 29.89
C SER A 184 -21.50 11.55 28.72
N ASP A 185 -20.34 12.14 29.00
CA ASP A 185 -19.34 12.45 27.97
C ASP A 185 -18.77 11.20 27.30
N GLU A 186 -18.59 10.12 28.06
CA GLU A 186 -18.11 8.83 27.56
C GLU A 186 -19.12 8.23 26.58
N GLU A 187 -20.38 8.12 26.99
CA GLU A 187 -21.43 7.55 26.14
C GLU A 187 -21.68 8.41 24.90
N ARG A 188 -21.71 9.73 25.05
CA ARG A 188 -21.93 10.66 23.94
C ARG A 188 -20.82 10.52 22.89
N SER A 189 -19.57 10.38 23.33
CA SER A 189 -18.42 10.19 22.44
C SER A 189 -18.51 8.87 21.68
N LEU A 190 -18.86 7.78 22.36
CA LEU A 190 -19.07 6.47 21.73
C LEU A 190 -20.26 6.48 20.75
N GLY A 191 -21.35 7.15 21.11
CA GLY A 191 -22.53 7.29 20.26
C GLY A 191 -22.25 8.07 18.97
N TRP A 192 -21.48 9.16 19.07
CA TRP A 192 -21.02 9.91 17.89
C TRP A 192 -20.08 9.09 17.01
N TRP A 193 -19.20 8.31 17.62
CA TRP A 193 -18.31 7.42 16.87
C TRP A 193 -19.10 6.35 16.12
N LEU A 194 -20.05 5.66 16.76
CA LEU A 194 -20.93 4.67 16.12
C LEU A 194 -21.79 5.29 15.00
N HIS A 195 -22.24 6.54 15.17
CA HIS A 195 -22.94 7.26 14.10
C HIS A 195 -22.05 7.44 12.86
N LYS A 196 -20.79 7.85 13.04
CA LYS A 196 -19.82 7.95 11.93
C LYS A 196 -19.55 6.59 11.29
N GLN A 197 -19.42 5.53 12.10
CA GLN A 197 -19.21 4.18 11.56
C GLN A 197 -20.41 3.70 10.73
N ARG A 198 -21.65 3.98 11.17
CA ARG A 198 -22.88 3.65 10.42
C ARG A 198 -22.92 4.38 9.08
N SER A 199 -22.65 5.68 9.10
CA SER A 199 -22.55 6.46 7.86
C SER A 199 -21.51 5.86 6.91
N ALA A 200 -20.33 5.48 7.40
CA ALA A 200 -19.29 4.86 6.58
C ALA A 200 -19.69 3.49 6.02
N VAL A 201 -20.49 2.69 6.74
CA VAL A 201 -21.07 1.42 6.22
C VAL A 201 -22.05 1.69 5.09
N ILE A 202 -22.99 2.64 5.28
CA ILE A 202 -24.00 3.01 4.26
C ILE A 202 -23.34 3.46 2.95
N HIS A 203 -22.21 4.18 3.04
CA HIS A 203 -21.47 4.64 1.86
C HIS A 203 -20.46 3.62 1.30
N GLY A 204 -20.43 2.38 1.81
CA GLY A 204 -19.50 1.35 1.36
C GLY A 204 -18.02 1.63 1.68
N GLN A 205 -17.75 2.50 2.65
CA GLN A 205 -16.40 2.95 3.03
C GLN A 205 -15.79 2.13 4.19
N ARG A 206 -16.40 1.00 4.56
CA ARG A 206 -15.94 0.13 5.65
C ARG A 206 -15.66 -1.28 5.18
N THR A 207 -14.52 -1.80 5.61
CA THR A 207 -14.12 -3.20 5.44
C THR A 207 -14.97 -4.14 6.31
N ALA A 208 -15.24 -5.36 5.83
CA ALA A 208 -15.97 -6.39 6.58
C ALA A 208 -15.36 -6.68 7.96
N GLU A 209 -14.02 -6.73 8.06
CA GLU A 209 -13.30 -6.92 9.32
C GLU A 209 -13.69 -5.88 10.39
N ARG A 210 -13.62 -4.59 10.03
CA ARG A 210 -13.98 -3.49 10.93
C ARG A 210 -15.47 -3.45 11.30
N ILE A 211 -16.34 -3.99 10.46
CA ILE A 211 -17.76 -4.18 10.81
C ILE A 211 -17.89 -5.28 11.86
N GLY A 212 -17.26 -6.43 11.62
CA GLY A 212 -17.25 -7.56 12.55
C GLY A 212 -16.65 -7.22 13.92
N MET A 213 -15.61 -6.39 13.98
CA MET A 213 -15.03 -5.93 15.25
C MET A 213 -16.00 -5.13 16.11
N ILE A 214 -16.87 -4.30 15.51
CA ILE A 214 -17.89 -3.55 16.27
C ILE A 214 -19.06 -4.46 16.59
N ASP A 215 -19.49 -5.29 15.65
CA ASP A 215 -20.64 -6.18 15.81
C ASP A 215 -20.44 -7.20 16.94
N ALA A 216 -19.21 -7.70 17.10
CA ALA A 216 -18.82 -8.53 18.24
C ALA A 216 -19.00 -7.81 19.60
N VAL A 217 -18.95 -6.47 19.62
CA VAL A 217 -19.10 -5.67 20.84
C VAL A 217 -20.53 -5.18 21.01
N ILE A 218 -21.24 -4.81 19.94
CA ILE A 218 -22.64 -4.38 19.98
C ILE A 218 -23.34 -4.97 18.75
N PRO A 219 -23.95 -6.15 18.85
CA PRO A 219 -24.70 -6.74 17.75
C PRO A 219 -25.82 -5.82 17.26
N GLY A 220 -25.98 -5.71 15.94
CA GLY A 220 -27.05 -4.89 15.33
C GLY A 220 -26.81 -3.38 15.40
N TRP A 221 -25.60 -2.94 15.77
CA TRP A 221 -25.25 -1.51 15.82
C TRP A 221 -25.40 -0.79 14.48
N SER A 222 -25.24 -1.54 13.37
CA SER A 222 -25.30 -1.04 12.00
C SER A 222 -26.68 -1.13 11.37
N ASP A 223 -27.63 -1.80 12.01
CA ASP A 223 -28.97 -1.95 11.46
C ASP A 223 -29.61 -0.57 11.36
N THR A 224 -30.13 -0.25 10.18
CA THR A 224 -30.96 0.93 9.98
C THR A 224 -32.14 0.82 10.92
N ILE A 225 -32.21 1.71 11.91
CA ILE A 225 -33.52 2.08 12.45
C ILE A 225 -34.21 2.72 11.23
N ASP A 226 -35.10 1.97 10.59
CA ASP A 226 -36.06 2.55 9.65
C ASP A 226 -36.66 3.76 10.37
N ARG A 227 -36.30 4.94 9.87
CA ARG A 227 -36.96 6.17 10.27
C ARG A 227 -38.21 6.25 9.41
N ASP A 228 -39.30 5.73 9.97
CA ASP A 228 -40.65 6.21 9.65
C ASP A 228 -40.71 7.74 9.71
#